data_AF-A0A1Y2BYZ8-F1
#
_entry.id   AF-A0A1Y2BYZ8-F1
#
_cell.length_a   1.000
_cell.length_b   1.000
_cell.length_c   1.000
_cell.angle_alpha   90.00
_cell.angle_beta   90.00
_cell.angle_gamma   90.00
#
_symmetry.space_group_name_H-M   'P 1'
#
loop_
_entity.id
_entity.type
_entity.pdbx_description
1 polymer ?
#
loop_
_entity_poly.entity_id
_entity_poly.type
_entity_poly.pdbx_seq_one_letter_code
_entity_poly.pdbx_strand_id
1 'polypeptide(L)'
;MSVSSVCIVFIHIQSCTLYYIGKLVEFKDWDHQFSHWASYPGGIRAASNAERYLWMSSQSIGNMFPLTYEPETVAEQIATLIFISVGAVLYAILIGLISSAAISFDAPGKLYRQKIDELTEYISWKNIDKKTSKKLLQYYDLKYRGKYFEETTILAGLNNSLQREVASINCRKLIEKVPFLERSVGDGRDDIFLGKLAMALVPVCYLAGDFIFNQGEKSTEMFFILSGTVNIIVNGTVVSSCSDGSFFGEVALIANMPRTASIQAVTSCNVYSLSADDFNDILLDYKDIRDRIDLIYEERMSKIRVEQGLPARTTLVQSNFQSLLE
;
A
#
# COMPACT_ATOMS: atom_id res chain seq x y z
N MET A 1 33.40 -5.32 9.44
CA MET A 1 32.97 -5.93 10.72
C MET A 1 31.63 -5.34 11.10
N SER A 2 30.67 -6.13 11.58
CA SER A 2 29.41 -5.58 12.07
C SER A 2 29.64 -4.72 13.32
N VAL A 3 28.80 -3.72 13.59
CA VAL A 3 28.93 -2.89 14.82
C VAL A 3 28.85 -3.75 16.07
N SER A 4 28.02 -4.80 16.06
CA SER A 4 27.97 -5.81 17.13
C SER A 4 29.34 -6.49 17.35
N SER A 5 30.05 -6.84 16.27
CA SER A 5 31.41 -7.41 16.37
C SER A 5 32.41 -6.40 16.96
N VAL A 6 32.29 -5.11 16.62
CA VAL A 6 33.14 -4.05 17.17
C VAL A 6 32.88 -3.86 18.66
N CYS A 7 31.62 -3.87 19.11
CA CYS A 7 31.27 -3.79 20.52
C CYS A 7 31.84 -4.98 21.32
N ILE A 8 31.77 -6.20 20.79
CA ILE A 8 32.33 -7.40 21.44
C ILE A 8 33.85 -7.30 21.59
N VAL A 9 34.55 -6.89 20.53
CA VAL A 9 36.01 -6.70 20.57
C VAL A 9 36.39 -5.57 21.52
N PHE A 10 35.62 -4.48 21.54
CA PHE A 10 35.81 -3.37 22.46
C PHE A 10 35.68 -3.81 23.92
N ILE A 11 34.62 -4.53 24.27
CA ILE A 11 34.41 -5.08 25.62
C ILE A 11 35.57 -6.01 26.01
N HIS A 12 36.03 -6.86 25.09
CA HIS A 12 37.18 -7.74 25.33
C HIS A 12 38.45 -6.94 25.63
N ILE A 13 38.78 -5.94 24.81
CA ILE A 13 39.97 -5.10 25.00
C ILE A 13 39.86 -4.36 26.33
N GLN A 14 38.72 -3.74 26.64
CA GLN A 14 38.48 -3.05 27.90
C GLN A 14 38.68 -3.98 29.10
N SER A 15 38.13 -5.20 29.05
CA SER A 15 38.27 -6.21 30.11
C SER A 15 39.72 -6.55 30.39
N CYS A 16 40.47 -6.84 29.32
CA CYS A 16 41.87 -7.21 29.39
C CYS A 16 42.74 -6.05 29.88
N THR A 17 42.47 -4.82 29.42
CA THR A 17 43.22 -3.63 29.81
C THR A 17 42.98 -3.27 31.28
N LEU A 18 41.73 -3.26 31.75
CA LEU A 18 41.43 -2.98 33.15
C LEU A 18 42.05 -4.03 34.08
N TYR A 19 41.96 -5.31 33.72
CA TYR A 19 42.61 -6.39 34.47
C TYR A 19 44.13 -6.23 34.52
N TYR A 20 44.74 -5.91 33.37
CA TYR A 20 46.19 -5.75 33.28
C TYR A 20 46.69 -4.54 34.07
N ILE A 21 45.96 -3.41 34.03
CA ILE A 21 46.26 -2.24 34.86
C ILE A 21 46.14 -2.60 36.34
N GLY A 22 45.05 -3.27 36.74
CA GLY A 22 44.88 -3.79 38.10
C GLY A 22 46.08 -4.63 38.55
N LYS A 23 46.55 -5.54 37.69
CA LYS A 23 47.72 -6.36 37.96
C LYS A 23 49.01 -5.55 38.15
N LEU A 24 49.21 -4.48 37.36
CA LEU A 24 50.37 -3.60 37.46
C LEU A 24 50.38 -2.77 38.75
N VAL A 25 49.20 -2.37 39.23
CA VAL A 25 49.04 -1.66 40.53
C VAL A 25 48.78 -2.64 41.69
N GLU A 26 49.10 -3.92 41.48
CA GLU A 26 49.01 -5.01 42.46
C GLU A 26 47.62 -5.33 43.02
N PHE A 27 46.56 -4.92 42.33
CA PHE A 27 45.14 -5.05 42.72
C PHE A 27 44.84 -4.34 44.05
N LYS A 28 45.40 -3.14 44.21
CA LYS A 28 45.20 -2.31 45.40
C LYS A 28 43.70 -2.11 45.69
N ASP A 29 43.26 -2.53 46.89
CA ASP A 29 41.89 -2.38 47.42
C ASP A 29 40.77 -3.12 46.65
N TRP A 30 41.11 -3.96 45.65
CA TRP A 30 40.13 -4.69 44.85
C TRP A 30 39.33 -5.75 45.62
N ASP A 31 39.89 -6.32 46.70
CA ASP A 31 39.17 -7.29 47.54
C ASP A 31 38.06 -6.61 48.36
N HIS A 32 38.20 -5.31 48.63
CA HIS A 32 37.17 -4.48 49.27
C HIS A 32 36.18 -3.92 48.24
N GLN A 33 36.71 -3.42 47.12
CA GLN A 33 35.93 -2.85 46.01
C GLN A 33 35.02 -3.89 45.35
N PHE A 34 35.51 -5.10 45.10
CA PHE A 34 34.75 -6.19 44.50
C PHE A 34 34.54 -7.29 45.54
N SER A 35 33.46 -7.17 46.32
CA SER A 35 33.05 -8.17 47.32
C SER A 35 32.95 -9.61 46.77
N HIS A 36 32.82 -9.77 45.44
CA HIS A 36 32.94 -11.05 44.75
C HIS A 36 34.24 -11.79 45.07
N TRP A 37 35.38 -11.09 45.14
CA TRP A 37 36.68 -11.71 45.37
C TRP A 37 36.89 -12.17 46.82
N ALA A 38 36.13 -11.63 47.78
CA ALA A 38 36.15 -12.10 49.16
C ALA A 38 35.69 -13.56 49.33
N SER A 39 35.01 -14.12 48.32
CA SER A 39 34.59 -15.53 48.31
C SER A 39 35.71 -16.51 47.91
N TYR A 40 36.86 -16.00 47.43
CA TYR A 40 38.01 -16.81 47.01
C TYR A 40 39.11 -16.77 48.07
N PRO A 41 39.58 -17.92 48.61
CA PRO A 41 40.68 -17.95 49.56
C PRO A 41 41.98 -17.47 48.89
N GLY A 42 42.34 -16.20 49.08
CA GLY A 42 43.45 -15.53 48.38
C GLY A 42 43.03 -14.48 47.33
N GLY A 43 41.77 -14.05 47.35
CA GLY A 43 41.24 -12.94 46.55
C GLY A 43 41.29 -13.21 45.04
N ILE A 44 41.38 -12.15 44.26
CA ILE A 44 41.48 -12.24 42.79
C ILE A 44 42.65 -13.12 42.31
N ARG A 45 43.75 -13.19 43.08
CA ARG A 45 44.95 -13.98 42.74
C ARG A 45 44.77 -15.49 42.91
N ALA A 46 43.77 -15.92 43.66
CA ALA A 46 43.42 -17.34 43.81
C ALA A 46 42.42 -17.83 42.75
N ALA A 47 41.65 -16.92 42.16
CA ALA A 47 40.66 -17.26 41.13
C ALA A 47 41.31 -17.80 39.84
N SER A 48 40.59 -18.64 39.11
CA SER A 48 41.02 -19.13 37.80
C SER A 48 41.06 -18.01 36.75
N ASN A 49 41.82 -18.20 35.66
CA ASN A 49 41.86 -17.23 34.56
C ASN A 49 40.48 -17.02 33.91
N ALA A 50 39.64 -18.06 33.88
CA ALA A 50 38.28 -17.97 33.34
C ALA A 50 37.39 -17.08 34.21
N GLU A 51 37.42 -17.27 35.54
CA GLU A 51 36.65 -16.45 36.49
C GLU A 51 37.08 -14.98 36.45
N ARG A 52 38.40 -14.72 36.44
CA ARG A 52 38.94 -13.35 36.29
C ARG A 52 38.46 -12.69 35.01
N TYR A 53 38.54 -13.40 33.88
CA TYR A 53 38.13 -12.86 32.59
C TYR A 53 36.62 -12.57 32.55
N LEU A 54 35.78 -13.54 32.96
CA LEU A 54 34.33 -13.38 32.98
C LEU A 54 33.89 -12.22 33.89
N TRP A 55 34.49 -12.11 35.08
CA TRP A 55 34.19 -11.01 35.99
C TRP A 55 34.58 -9.66 35.38
N MET A 56 35.79 -9.54 34.83
CA MET A 56 36.26 -8.30 34.23
C MET A 56 35.48 -7.92 32.97
N SER A 57 34.97 -8.89 32.22
CA SER A 57 34.00 -8.67 31.15
C SER A 57 32.66 -8.18 31.65
N SER A 58 32.14 -8.70 32.76
CA SER A 58 30.93 -8.16 33.39
C SER A 58 31.12 -6.69 33.79
N GLN A 59 32.26 -6.34 34.40
CA GLN A 59 32.57 -4.96 34.77
C GLN A 59 32.71 -4.03 33.54
N SER A 60 33.29 -4.54 32.45
CA SER A 60 33.46 -3.78 31.20
C SER A 60 32.14 -3.54 30.48
N ILE A 61 31.23 -4.51 30.47
CA ILE A 61 29.86 -4.33 29.98
C ILE A 61 29.15 -3.25 30.80
N GLY A 62 29.28 -3.32 32.14
CA GLY A 62 28.77 -2.30 33.05
C GLY A 62 29.22 -0.91 32.64
N ASN A 63 30.53 -0.69 32.51
CA ASN A 63 31.12 0.59 32.11
C ASN A 63 30.70 1.13 30.72
N MET A 64 30.02 0.33 29.89
CA MET A 64 29.41 0.80 28.64
C MET A 64 28.04 1.46 28.87
N PHE A 65 27.37 1.16 29.98
CA PHE A 65 26.03 1.66 30.34
C PHE A 65 26.10 2.56 31.60
N PRO A 66 26.18 2.06 32.86
CA PRO A 66 26.59 2.85 34.03
C PRO A 66 28.00 2.47 34.54
N LEU A 67 28.74 3.44 35.11
CA LEU A 67 30.03 3.17 35.76
C LEU A 67 29.85 2.09 36.85
N THR A 68 30.42 0.90 36.62
CA THR A 68 30.36 -0.24 37.55
C THR A 68 31.73 -0.52 38.15
N TYR A 69 32.78 -0.21 37.42
CA TYR A 69 34.16 -0.24 37.90
C TYR A 69 34.50 1.08 38.58
N GLU A 70 34.99 1.03 39.82
CA GLU A 70 35.31 2.23 40.63
C GLU A 70 36.84 2.46 40.66
N PRO A 71 37.43 3.20 39.72
CA PRO A 71 38.88 3.31 39.62
C PRO A 71 39.49 4.09 40.80
N GLU A 72 40.40 3.47 41.56
CA GLU A 72 41.03 4.10 42.71
C GLU A 72 42.35 4.78 42.36
N THR A 73 43.16 4.14 41.52
CA THR A 73 44.45 4.68 41.12
C THR A 73 44.30 5.63 39.92
N VAL A 74 45.23 6.59 39.81
CA VAL A 74 45.25 7.54 38.67
C VAL A 74 45.31 6.80 37.33
N ALA A 75 46.04 5.68 37.26
CA ALA A 75 46.14 4.86 36.06
C ALA A 75 44.79 4.22 35.66
N GLU A 76 44.07 3.68 36.64
CA GLU A 76 42.72 3.13 36.43
C GLU A 76 41.73 4.21 36.03
N GLN A 77 41.82 5.41 36.63
CA GLN A 77 40.93 6.54 36.34
C GLN A 77 41.09 7.02 34.90
N ILE A 78 42.33 7.19 34.43
CA ILE A 78 42.61 7.61 33.05
C ILE A 78 42.12 6.55 32.05
N ALA A 79 42.41 5.27 32.29
CA ALA A 79 41.98 4.20 31.41
C ALA A 79 40.45 4.10 31.35
N THR A 80 39.79 4.16 32.50
CA THR A 80 38.33 4.12 32.61
C THR A 80 37.69 5.31 31.89
N LEU A 81 38.26 6.52 32.01
CA LEU A 81 37.77 7.72 31.31
C LEU A 81 37.83 7.56 29.78
N ILE A 82 38.93 7.01 29.24
CA ILE A 82 39.08 6.78 27.80
C ILE A 82 38.05 5.75 27.33
N PHE A 83 37.91 4.63 28.02
CA PHE A 83 36.97 3.58 27.62
C PHE A 83 35.51 4.06 27.72
N ILE A 84 35.14 4.81 28.75
CA ILE A 84 33.78 5.38 28.85
C ILE A 84 33.50 6.36 27.70
N SER A 85 34.47 7.22 27.37
CA SER A 85 34.33 8.17 26.26
C SER A 85 34.12 7.45 24.93
N VAL A 86 34.93 6.42 24.64
CA VAL A 86 34.81 5.62 23.41
C VAL A 86 33.53 4.78 23.42
N GLY A 87 33.19 4.19 24.57
CA GLY A 87 31.98 3.40 24.78
C GLY A 87 30.70 4.21 24.54
N ALA A 88 30.65 5.45 25.02
CA ALA A 88 29.52 6.36 24.79
C ALA A 88 29.29 6.65 23.30
N VAL A 89 30.37 6.86 22.53
CA VAL A 89 30.28 7.04 21.08
C VAL A 89 29.80 5.78 20.38
N LEU A 90 30.35 4.61 20.73
CA LEU A 90 29.92 3.32 20.17
C LEU A 90 28.44 3.04 20.48
N TYR A 91 27.99 3.37 21.68
CA TYR A 91 26.60 3.21 22.10
C TYR A 91 25.65 4.13 21.34
N ALA A 92 26.01 5.40 21.14
CA ALA A 92 25.22 6.33 20.32
C ALA A 92 25.06 5.82 18.87
N ILE A 93 26.12 5.26 18.29
CA ILE A 93 26.07 4.64 16.96
C ILE A 93 25.14 3.42 16.96
N LEU A 94 25.23 2.54 17.98
CA LEU A 94 24.38 1.35 18.10
C LEU A 94 22.89 1.71 18.16
N ILE A 95 22.51 2.69 18.99
CA ILE A 95 21.12 3.19 19.06
C ILE A 95 20.69 3.74 17.70
N GLY A 96 21.53 4.55 17.05
CA GLY A 96 21.23 5.11 15.74
C GLY A 96 20.93 4.04 14.70
N LEU A 97 21.69 2.94 14.70
CA LEU A 97 21.46 1.80 13.82
C LEU A 97 20.16 1.06 14.13
N ILE A 98 19.88 0.79 15.40
CA ILE A 98 18.62 0.14 15.82
C ILE A 98 17.42 1.01 15.43
N SER A 99 17.49 2.32 15.67
CA SER A 99 16.42 3.25 15.30
C SER A 99 16.21 3.35 13.79
N SER A 100 17.30 3.42 13.00
CA SER A 100 17.22 3.46 11.54
C SER A 100 16.62 2.16 10.97
N ALA A 101 17.05 1.01 11.50
CA ALA A 101 16.49 -0.29 11.13
C ALA A 101 15.00 -0.38 11.46
N ALA A 102 14.58 0.05 12.66
CA ALA A 102 13.18 0.08 13.07
C ALA A 102 12.32 0.95 12.13
N ILE A 103 12.83 2.10 11.67
CA ILE A 103 12.13 2.97 10.71
C ILE A 103 12.02 2.32 9.32
N SER A 104 13.03 1.56 8.92
CA SER A 104 13.09 0.92 7.59
C SER A 104 12.16 -0.29 7.41
N PHE A 105 11.67 -0.88 8.50
CA PHE A 105 10.86 -2.10 8.45
C PHE A 105 9.48 -1.92 7.77
N ASP A 106 8.90 -0.72 7.86
CA ASP A 106 7.58 -0.40 7.30
C ASP A 106 7.63 0.84 6.39
N ALA A 107 8.42 0.76 5.32
CA ALA A 107 8.53 1.85 4.35
C ALA A 107 7.18 2.21 3.67
N PRO A 108 6.37 1.26 3.16
CA PRO A 108 5.08 1.60 2.54
C PRO A 108 4.06 2.16 3.53
N GLY A 109 4.04 1.66 4.77
CA GLY A 109 3.18 2.21 5.82
C GLY A 109 3.63 3.59 6.28
N LYS A 110 4.95 3.87 6.28
CA LYS A 110 5.48 5.22 6.51
C LYS A 110 5.00 6.19 5.43
N LEU A 111 5.07 5.81 4.15
CA LEU A 111 4.57 6.64 3.05
C LEU A 111 3.06 6.88 3.16
N TYR A 112 2.28 5.87 3.55
CA TYR A 112 0.85 6.04 3.81
C TYR A 112 0.58 7.04 4.94
N ARG A 113 1.29 6.92 6.07
CA ARG A 113 1.19 7.87 7.19
C ARG A 113 1.49 9.30 6.73
N GLN A 114 2.55 9.49 5.95
CA GLN A 114 2.87 10.80 5.36
C GLN A 114 1.72 11.36 4.50
N LYS A 115 1.07 10.53 3.67
CA LYS A 115 -0.07 10.97 2.86
C LYS A 115 -1.31 11.34 3.70
N ILE A 116 -1.54 10.65 4.81
CA ILE A 116 -2.63 10.99 5.75
C ILE A 116 -2.31 12.29 6.50
N ASP A 117 -1.05 12.50 6.89
CA ASP A 117 -0.62 13.74 7.54
C ASP A 117 -0.78 14.94 6.59
N GLU A 118 -0.34 14.82 5.33
CA GLU A 118 -0.54 15.84 4.28
C GLU A 118 -2.03 16.17 4.09
N LEU A 119 -2.90 15.15 4.02
CA LEU A 119 -4.34 15.34 3.89
C LEU A 119 -4.93 16.05 5.12
N THR A 120 -4.50 15.68 6.32
CA THR A 120 -4.99 16.27 7.57
C THR A 120 -4.58 17.72 7.69
N GLU A 121 -3.35 18.06 7.31
CA GLU A 121 -2.87 19.43 7.23
C GLU A 121 -3.68 20.23 6.20
N TYR A 122 -3.93 19.68 5.02
CA TYR A 122 -4.77 20.31 4.00
C TYR A 122 -6.20 20.59 4.50
N ILE A 123 -6.82 19.61 5.16
CA ILE A 123 -8.15 19.72 5.77
C ILE A 123 -8.20 20.87 6.78
N SER A 124 -7.19 20.95 7.64
CA SER A 124 -7.05 22.00 8.65
C SER A 124 -6.85 23.37 7.99
N TRP A 125 -5.92 23.48 7.06
CA TRP A 125 -5.60 24.72 6.35
C TRP A 125 -6.79 25.28 5.58
N LYS A 126 -7.60 24.41 4.98
CA LYS A 126 -8.83 24.79 4.27
C LYS A 126 -10.06 24.97 5.16
N ASN A 127 -9.95 24.73 6.48
CA ASN A 127 -11.08 24.77 7.42
C ASN A 127 -12.27 23.90 6.96
N ILE A 128 -12.00 22.70 6.47
CA ILE A 128 -13.04 21.77 5.99
C ILE A 128 -13.91 21.30 7.16
N ASP A 129 -15.22 21.19 6.94
CA ASP A 129 -16.16 20.78 7.97
C ASP A 129 -15.90 19.33 8.44
N LYS A 130 -16.35 19.00 9.67
CA LYS A 130 -16.08 17.69 10.28
C LYS A 130 -16.67 16.51 9.49
N LYS A 131 -17.80 16.71 8.80
CA LYS A 131 -18.46 15.65 8.03
C LYS A 131 -17.64 15.33 6.78
N THR A 132 -17.23 16.34 6.03
CA THR A 132 -16.37 16.19 4.84
C THR A 132 -14.98 15.68 5.23
N SER A 133 -14.42 16.16 6.34
CA SER A 133 -13.13 15.68 6.86
C SER A 133 -13.13 14.17 7.13
N LYS A 134 -14.17 13.67 7.82
CA LYS A 134 -14.33 12.22 8.07
C LYS A 134 -14.46 11.44 6.77
N LYS A 135 -15.20 11.98 5.79
CA LYS A 135 -15.38 11.36 4.48
C LYS A 135 -14.06 11.28 3.70
N LEU A 136 -13.25 12.33 3.70
CA LEU A 136 -11.94 12.35 3.04
C LEU A 136 -10.99 11.30 3.63
N LEU A 137 -10.91 11.23 4.96
CA LEU A 137 -10.10 10.21 5.64
C LEU A 137 -10.57 8.80 5.33
N GLN A 138 -11.90 8.56 5.33
CA GLN A 138 -12.47 7.27 4.96
C GLN A 138 -12.18 6.88 3.50
N TYR A 139 -12.20 7.86 2.59
CA TYR A 139 -11.84 7.63 1.19
C TYR A 139 -10.37 7.20 1.04
N TYR A 140 -9.45 7.88 1.72
CA TYR A 140 -8.02 7.52 1.68
C TYR A 140 -7.74 6.15 2.30
N ASP A 141 -8.46 5.80 3.37
CA ASP A 141 -8.38 4.47 3.98
C ASP A 141 -8.85 3.38 3.01
N LEU A 142 -10.00 3.58 2.34
CA LEU A 142 -10.50 2.64 1.32
C LEU A 142 -9.54 2.52 0.13
N LYS A 143 -8.99 3.64 -0.35
CA LYS A 143 -8.12 3.72 -1.52
C LYS A 143 -6.76 3.02 -1.30
N TYR A 144 -6.14 3.24 -0.14
CA TYR A 144 -4.76 2.79 0.11
C TYR A 144 -4.67 1.58 1.05
N ARG A 145 -5.71 1.28 1.84
CA ARG A 145 -5.75 0.13 2.76
C ARG A 145 -4.51 0.04 3.66
N GLY A 146 -4.07 1.18 4.19
CA GLY A 146 -2.91 1.30 5.07
C GLY A 146 -1.54 1.26 4.39
N LYS A 147 -1.46 1.14 3.05
CA LYS A 147 -0.19 1.14 2.31
C LYS A 147 -0.26 2.03 1.07
N TYR A 148 0.72 2.90 0.91
CA TYR A 148 0.81 3.76 -0.27
C TYR A 148 1.94 3.28 -1.18
N PHE A 149 1.63 3.19 -2.47
CA PHE A 149 2.59 2.92 -3.54
C PHE A 149 2.44 3.98 -4.61
N GLU A 150 3.55 4.52 -5.11
CA GLU A 150 3.54 5.39 -6.27
C GLU A 150 3.51 4.54 -7.55
N GLU A 151 2.34 3.94 -7.82
CA GLU A 151 2.15 2.92 -8.85
C GLU A 151 2.59 3.40 -10.25
N THR A 152 2.36 4.66 -10.59
CA THR A 152 2.80 5.25 -11.87
C THR A 152 4.31 5.19 -12.05
N THR A 153 5.08 5.51 -11.01
CA THR A 153 6.56 5.47 -11.06
C THR A 153 7.06 4.03 -11.10
N ILE A 154 6.44 3.14 -10.32
CA ILE A 154 6.77 1.71 -10.32
C ILE A 154 6.56 1.11 -11.70
N LEU A 155 5.39 1.32 -12.30
CA LEU A 155 5.06 0.81 -13.62
C LEU A 155 5.94 1.43 -14.71
N ALA A 156 6.24 2.73 -14.64
CA ALA A 156 7.14 3.40 -15.59
C ALA A 156 8.58 2.86 -15.56
N GLY A 157 9.02 2.29 -14.43
CA GLY A 157 10.31 1.61 -14.33
C GLY A 157 10.35 0.22 -14.96
N LEU A 158 9.19 -0.36 -15.33
CA LEU A 158 9.09 -1.67 -15.97
C LEU A 158 9.11 -1.53 -17.50
N ASN A 159 9.56 -2.60 -18.17
CA ASN A 159 9.42 -2.68 -19.62
C ASN A 159 7.95 -2.95 -20.03
N ASN A 160 7.61 -2.71 -21.30
CA ASN A 160 6.25 -2.86 -21.82
C ASN A 160 5.68 -4.29 -21.63
N SER A 161 6.52 -5.32 -21.61
CA SER A 161 6.06 -6.70 -21.42
C SER A 161 5.58 -6.93 -19.99
N LEU A 162 6.38 -6.51 -19.01
CA LEU A 162 6.08 -6.64 -17.59
C LEU A 162 4.91 -5.74 -17.18
N GLN A 163 4.80 -4.53 -17.75
CA GLN A 163 3.63 -3.66 -17.52
C GLN A 163 2.32 -4.36 -17.91
N ARG A 164 2.28 -4.98 -19.10
CA ARG A 164 1.09 -5.72 -19.57
C ARG A 164 0.79 -6.93 -18.69
N GLU A 165 1.82 -7.66 -18.27
CA GLU A 165 1.66 -8.81 -17.39
C GLU A 165 1.08 -8.40 -16.03
N VAL A 166 1.62 -7.36 -15.39
CA VAL A 166 1.11 -6.80 -14.13
C VAL A 166 -0.32 -6.29 -14.30
N ALA A 167 -0.60 -5.53 -15.37
CA ALA A 167 -1.94 -5.03 -15.66
C ALA A 167 -2.95 -6.18 -15.82
N SER A 168 -2.58 -7.23 -16.57
CA SER A 168 -3.41 -8.42 -16.77
C SER A 168 -3.70 -9.15 -15.46
N ILE A 169 -2.68 -9.33 -14.60
CA ILE A 169 -2.85 -9.93 -13.27
C ILE A 169 -3.82 -9.11 -12.40
N ASN A 170 -3.68 -7.79 -12.40
CA ASN A 170 -4.55 -6.90 -11.62
C ASN A 170 -6.01 -6.95 -12.11
N CYS A 171 -6.22 -6.98 -13.42
CA CYS A 171 -7.55 -6.99 -14.03
C CYS A 171 -8.20 -8.38 -14.07
N ARG A 172 -7.44 -9.47 -13.82
CA ARG A 172 -7.95 -10.84 -13.85
C ARG A 172 -9.22 -11.04 -13.02
N LYS A 173 -9.23 -10.49 -11.80
CA LYS A 173 -10.39 -10.56 -10.89
C LYS A 173 -11.64 -9.87 -11.46
N LEU A 174 -11.44 -8.81 -12.26
CA LEU A 174 -12.54 -8.13 -12.94
C LEU A 174 -13.09 -8.99 -14.06
N ILE A 175 -12.21 -9.52 -14.91
CA ILE A 175 -12.58 -10.35 -16.07
C ILE A 175 -13.35 -11.59 -15.62
N GLU A 176 -12.89 -12.27 -14.57
CA GLU A 176 -13.58 -13.42 -13.98
C GLU A 176 -14.99 -13.06 -13.46
N LYS A 177 -15.21 -11.81 -13.04
CA LYS A 177 -16.51 -11.33 -12.54
C LYS A 177 -17.42 -10.76 -13.63
N VAL A 178 -16.88 -10.33 -14.77
CA VAL A 178 -17.62 -9.63 -15.82
C VAL A 178 -17.60 -10.49 -17.10
N PRO A 179 -18.53 -11.46 -17.25
CA PRO A 179 -18.57 -12.39 -18.40
C PRO A 179 -18.66 -11.68 -19.76
N PHE A 180 -19.15 -10.44 -19.78
CA PHE A 180 -19.19 -9.63 -20.99
C PHE A 180 -17.80 -9.46 -21.63
N LEU A 181 -16.74 -9.37 -20.81
CA LEU A 181 -15.37 -9.18 -21.28
C LEU A 181 -14.71 -10.49 -21.76
N GLU A 182 -15.34 -11.64 -21.58
CA GLU A 182 -14.78 -12.94 -21.98
C GLU A 182 -15.02 -13.19 -23.47
N ARG A 183 -13.96 -13.25 -24.27
CA ARG A 183 -14.07 -13.53 -25.71
C ARG A 183 -14.40 -15.00 -25.97
N SER A 184 -15.24 -15.26 -26.96
CA SER A 184 -15.64 -16.63 -27.35
C SER A 184 -15.15 -17.03 -28.74
N VAL A 185 -14.34 -16.20 -29.41
CA VAL A 185 -14.04 -16.33 -30.84
C VAL A 185 -12.87 -17.29 -31.13
N GLY A 186 -12.09 -17.71 -30.13
CA GLY A 186 -11.09 -18.77 -30.30
C GLY A 186 -10.03 -18.49 -31.38
N ASP A 187 -9.81 -17.21 -31.72
CA ASP A 187 -8.88 -16.75 -32.75
C ASP A 187 -7.43 -16.60 -32.24
N GLY A 188 -7.17 -17.00 -30.99
CA GLY A 188 -5.87 -16.89 -30.33
C GLY A 188 -5.46 -15.47 -29.96
N ARG A 189 -6.37 -14.48 -30.04
CA ARG A 189 -6.07 -13.07 -29.71
C ARG A 189 -6.52 -12.65 -28.31
N ASP A 190 -6.96 -13.60 -27.48
CA ASP A 190 -7.53 -13.31 -26.16
C ASP A 190 -6.50 -12.65 -25.23
N ASP A 191 -5.26 -13.12 -25.19
CA ASP A 191 -4.20 -12.51 -24.38
C ASP A 191 -3.87 -11.07 -24.83
N ILE A 192 -3.97 -10.80 -26.14
CA ILE A 192 -3.73 -9.47 -26.71
C ILE A 192 -4.88 -8.53 -26.33
N PHE A 193 -6.12 -9.02 -26.41
CA PHE A 193 -7.31 -8.30 -25.98
C PHE A 193 -7.24 -7.96 -24.49
N LEU A 194 -6.95 -8.96 -23.64
CA LEU A 194 -6.84 -8.78 -22.20
C LEU A 194 -5.71 -7.82 -21.85
N GLY A 195 -4.56 -7.90 -22.53
CA GLY A 195 -3.47 -6.95 -22.36
C GLY A 195 -3.87 -5.51 -22.75
N LYS A 196 -4.59 -5.32 -23.86
CA LYS A 196 -5.08 -4.00 -24.30
C LYS A 196 -6.09 -3.44 -23.29
N LEU A 197 -7.08 -4.23 -22.90
CA LEU A 197 -8.10 -3.84 -21.94
C LEU A 197 -7.50 -3.51 -20.58
N ALA A 198 -6.61 -4.37 -20.06
CA ALA A 198 -6.00 -4.19 -18.75
C ALA A 198 -5.16 -2.92 -18.65
N MET A 199 -4.50 -2.51 -19.73
CA MET A 199 -3.73 -1.26 -19.78
C MET A 199 -4.63 -0.02 -19.86
N ALA A 200 -5.86 -0.14 -20.34
CA ALA A 200 -6.83 0.95 -20.48
C ALA A 200 -7.72 1.14 -19.24
N LEU A 201 -7.81 0.14 -18.36
CA LEU A 201 -8.65 0.19 -17.17
C LEU A 201 -7.98 0.96 -16.04
N VAL A 202 -8.67 1.95 -15.48
CA VAL A 202 -8.20 2.75 -14.35
C VAL A 202 -9.01 2.42 -13.09
N PRO A 203 -8.38 1.98 -11.99
CA PRO A 203 -9.10 1.69 -10.75
C PRO A 203 -9.56 2.98 -10.05
N VAL A 204 -10.84 3.03 -9.67
CA VAL A 204 -11.47 4.13 -8.94
C VAL A 204 -12.30 3.57 -7.79
N CYS A 205 -12.33 4.26 -6.66
CA CYS A 205 -13.17 3.91 -5.52
C CYS A 205 -14.18 5.01 -5.21
N TYR A 206 -15.33 4.62 -4.66
CA TYR A 206 -16.42 5.51 -4.25
C TYR A 206 -16.91 5.07 -2.87
N LEU A 207 -17.28 6.03 -2.01
CA LEU A 207 -17.88 5.74 -0.71
C LEU A 207 -19.40 5.57 -0.85
N ALA A 208 -20.02 4.89 0.12
CA ALA A 208 -21.47 4.83 0.20
C ALA A 208 -22.11 6.23 0.21
N GLY A 209 -23.11 6.42 -0.64
CA GLY A 209 -23.82 7.68 -0.87
C GLY A 209 -23.23 8.56 -1.96
N ASP A 210 -22.03 8.26 -2.48
CA ASP A 210 -21.42 9.03 -3.56
C ASP A 210 -22.18 8.85 -4.88
N PHE A 211 -22.42 9.95 -5.58
CA PHE A 211 -22.86 9.90 -6.97
C PHE A 211 -21.62 9.74 -7.86
N ILE A 212 -21.61 8.67 -8.65
CA ILE A 212 -20.54 8.39 -9.62
C ILE A 212 -20.68 9.35 -10.81
N PHE A 213 -21.91 9.53 -11.29
CA PHE A 213 -22.30 10.59 -12.22
C PHE A 213 -23.80 10.86 -12.11
N ASN A 214 -24.23 12.02 -12.58
CA ASN A 214 -25.63 12.42 -12.59
C ASN A 214 -26.26 12.34 -14.00
N GLN A 215 -27.56 12.09 -14.03
CA GLN A 215 -28.38 12.17 -15.24
C GLN A 215 -28.22 13.56 -15.89
N GLY A 216 -28.02 13.58 -17.21
CA GLY A 216 -27.80 14.79 -17.99
C GLY A 216 -26.33 15.25 -18.08
N GLU A 217 -25.41 14.64 -17.33
CA GLU A 217 -23.98 14.93 -17.48
C GLU A 217 -23.43 14.37 -18.80
N LYS A 218 -22.33 14.95 -19.29
CA LYS A 218 -21.63 14.45 -20.49
C LYS A 218 -20.98 13.10 -20.19
N SER A 219 -21.16 12.13 -21.08
CA SER A 219 -20.51 10.83 -20.97
C SER A 219 -19.08 10.88 -21.51
N THR A 220 -18.09 10.46 -20.72
CA THR A 220 -16.66 10.38 -21.11
C THR A 220 -16.04 9.01 -20.89
N GLU A 221 -16.71 8.14 -20.13
CA GLU A 221 -16.19 6.83 -19.72
C GLU A 221 -17.34 5.89 -19.33
N MET A 222 -17.05 4.60 -19.25
CA MET A 222 -17.93 3.60 -18.65
C MET A 222 -17.23 2.92 -17.47
N PHE A 223 -17.98 2.17 -16.67
CA PHE A 223 -17.46 1.59 -15.43
C PHE A 223 -17.83 0.10 -15.28
N PHE A 224 -16.91 -0.65 -14.70
CA PHE A 224 -17.08 -2.06 -14.34
C PHE A 224 -16.99 -2.22 -12.82
N ILE A 225 -17.93 -2.93 -12.21
CA ILE A 225 -18.00 -3.10 -10.75
C ILE A 225 -17.15 -4.30 -10.34
N LEU A 226 -16.00 -4.04 -9.71
CA LEU A 226 -15.19 -5.09 -9.10
C LEU A 226 -15.80 -5.56 -7.78
N SER A 227 -16.25 -4.61 -6.95
CA SER A 227 -16.92 -4.89 -5.67
C SER A 227 -17.81 -3.74 -5.23
N GLY A 228 -18.99 -4.04 -4.71
CA GLY A 228 -19.94 -3.08 -4.15
C GLY A 228 -21.28 -3.08 -4.87
N THR A 229 -22.17 -2.19 -4.46
CA THR A 229 -23.52 -2.07 -5.03
C THR A 229 -23.81 -0.61 -5.35
N VAL A 230 -24.41 -0.38 -6.51
CA VAL A 230 -24.84 0.93 -6.98
C VAL A 230 -26.32 0.91 -7.34
N ASN A 231 -27.01 2.03 -7.13
CA ASN A 231 -28.37 2.27 -7.58
C ASN A 231 -28.36 3.04 -8.89
N ILE A 232 -29.25 2.65 -9.80
CA ILE A 232 -29.60 3.37 -11.02
C ILE A 232 -30.83 4.21 -10.71
N ILE A 233 -30.69 5.52 -10.90
CA ILE A 233 -31.73 6.50 -10.54
C ILE A 233 -32.13 7.26 -11.79
N VAL A 234 -33.40 7.20 -12.16
CA VAL A 234 -33.98 7.95 -13.29
C VAL A 234 -34.99 8.92 -12.74
N ASN A 235 -34.85 10.22 -13.05
CA ASN A 235 -35.75 11.28 -12.60
C ASN A 235 -35.96 11.27 -11.07
N GLY A 236 -34.90 10.98 -10.32
CA GLY A 236 -34.91 10.93 -8.85
C GLY A 236 -35.47 9.64 -8.23
N THR A 237 -35.94 8.69 -9.04
CA THR A 237 -36.47 7.41 -8.56
C THR A 237 -35.48 6.27 -8.82
N VAL A 238 -35.24 5.42 -7.82
CA VAL A 238 -34.41 4.21 -7.99
C VAL A 238 -35.18 3.22 -8.86
N VAL A 239 -34.68 2.93 -10.05
CA VAL A 239 -35.31 2.00 -11.00
C VAL A 239 -34.69 0.61 -10.95
N SER A 240 -33.41 0.51 -10.60
CA SER A 240 -32.68 -0.75 -10.53
C SER A 240 -31.41 -0.60 -9.70
N SER A 241 -30.72 -1.71 -9.43
CA SER A 241 -29.43 -1.76 -8.74
C SER A 241 -28.49 -2.75 -9.42
N CYS A 242 -27.20 -2.44 -9.44
CA CYS A 242 -26.15 -3.30 -9.96
C CYS A 242 -25.12 -3.61 -8.88
N SER A 243 -24.60 -4.84 -8.89
CA SER A 243 -23.59 -5.32 -7.95
C SER A 243 -22.33 -5.81 -8.68
N ASP A 244 -21.39 -6.37 -7.93
CA ASP A 244 -20.20 -7.09 -8.42
C ASP A 244 -20.43 -7.82 -9.76
N GLY A 245 -19.52 -7.62 -10.71
CA GLY A 245 -19.57 -8.25 -12.03
C GLY A 245 -20.46 -7.56 -13.06
N SER A 246 -21.23 -6.55 -12.63
CA SER A 246 -22.00 -5.70 -13.53
C SER A 246 -21.17 -4.53 -14.06
N PHE A 247 -21.70 -3.87 -15.09
CA PHE A 247 -21.13 -2.65 -15.66
C PHE A 247 -22.23 -1.64 -16.01
N PHE A 248 -21.88 -0.37 -16.08
CA PHE A 248 -22.80 0.73 -16.35
C PHE A 248 -22.12 1.89 -17.08
N GLY A 249 -22.93 2.78 -17.66
CA GLY A 249 -22.48 3.98 -18.35
C GLY A 249 -22.24 3.81 -19.85
N GLU A 250 -22.42 2.61 -20.39
CA GLU A 250 -22.24 2.28 -21.81
C GLU A 250 -23.27 2.95 -22.73
N VAL A 251 -24.53 3.08 -22.30
CA VAL A 251 -25.61 3.62 -23.16
C VAL A 251 -25.28 5.02 -23.66
N ALA A 252 -24.88 5.90 -22.74
CA ALA A 252 -24.56 7.29 -23.04
C ALA A 252 -23.26 7.41 -23.87
N LEU A 253 -22.34 6.46 -23.70
CA LEU A 253 -21.08 6.38 -24.45
C LEU A 253 -21.35 6.00 -25.92
N ILE A 254 -22.13 4.95 -26.15
CA ILE A 254 -22.44 4.40 -27.47
C ILE A 254 -23.36 5.33 -28.26
N ALA A 255 -24.41 5.86 -27.61
CA ALA A 255 -25.35 6.77 -28.26
C ALA A 255 -24.83 8.21 -28.40
N ASN A 256 -23.62 8.49 -27.89
CA ASN A 256 -23.02 9.82 -27.83
C ASN A 256 -24.02 10.88 -27.30
N MET A 257 -24.65 10.57 -26.17
CA MET A 257 -25.70 11.38 -25.56
C MET A 257 -25.40 11.65 -24.08
N PRO A 258 -26.09 12.61 -23.43
CA PRO A 258 -25.97 12.80 -22.00
C PRO A 258 -26.37 11.55 -21.20
N ARG A 259 -25.86 11.41 -19.97
CA ARG A 259 -26.19 10.29 -19.07
C ARG A 259 -27.70 10.15 -18.90
N THR A 260 -28.23 8.96 -19.17
CA THR A 260 -29.67 8.66 -19.14
C THR A 260 -30.22 8.46 -17.73
N ALA A 261 -29.35 8.18 -16.77
CA ALA A 261 -29.65 7.95 -15.36
C ALA A 261 -28.49 8.46 -14.49
N SER A 262 -28.76 8.75 -13.22
CA SER A 262 -27.75 8.96 -12.20
C SER A 262 -27.34 7.62 -11.59
N ILE A 263 -26.07 7.49 -11.21
CA ILE A 263 -25.56 6.29 -10.51
C ILE A 263 -25.08 6.70 -9.13
N GLN A 264 -25.63 6.08 -8.09
CA GLN A 264 -25.26 6.32 -6.70
C GLN A 264 -24.71 5.05 -6.05
N ALA A 265 -23.55 5.14 -5.41
CA ALA A 265 -22.98 4.06 -4.61
C ALA A 265 -23.84 3.81 -3.36
N VAL A 266 -24.28 2.57 -3.16
CA VAL A 266 -25.02 2.14 -1.95
C VAL A 266 -24.05 1.70 -0.87
N THR A 267 -23.00 0.98 -1.27
CA THR A 267 -21.88 0.58 -0.42
C THR A 267 -20.61 1.30 -0.86
N SER A 268 -19.50 1.11 -0.14
CA SER A 268 -18.19 1.40 -0.71
C SER A 268 -17.99 0.55 -1.96
N CYS A 269 -17.64 1.18 -3.07
CA CYS A 269 -17.47 0.54 -4.37
C CYS A 269 -16.02 0.65 -4.83
N ASN A 270 -15.49 -0.45 -5.37
CA ASN A 270 -14.28 -0.46 -6.19
C ASN A 270 -14.71 -0.75 -7.62
N VAL A 271 -14.41 0.17 -8.52
CA VAL A 271 -14.77 0.08 -9.94
C VAL A 271 -13.53 0.28 -10.79
N TYR A 272 -13.57 -0.20 -12.02
CA TYR A 272 -12.64 0.22 -13.05
C TYR A 272 -13.36 1.14 -14.02
N SER A 273 -12.76 2.28 -14.36
CA SER A 273 -13.23 3.11 -15.44
C SER A 273 -12.47 2.81 -16.74
N LEU A 274 -13.17 2.94 -17.86
CA LEU A 274 -12.65 2.80 -19.22
C LEU A 274 -13.09 4.02 -20.02
N SER A 275 -12.12 4.74 -20.59
CA SER A 275 -12.38 5.98 -21.33
C SER A 275 -13.17 5.71 -22.63
N ALA A 276 -13.86 6.72 -23.14
CA ALA A 276 -14.56 6.64 -24.42
C ALA A 276 -13.63 6.26 -25.57
N ASP A 277 -12.43 6.85 -25.59
CA ASP A 277 -11.45 6.66 -26.66
C ASP A 277 -10.91 5.22 -26.64
N ASP A 278 -10.48 4.73 -25.48
CA ASP A 278 -10.00 3.35 -25.33
C ASP A 278 -11.10 2.32 -25.62
N PHE A 279 -12.32 2.61 -25.20
CA PHE A 279 -13.47 1.76 -25.48
C PHE A 279 -13.73 1.66 -26.99
N ASN A 280 -13.77 2.79 -27.70
CA ASN A 280 -13.95 2.81 -29.15
C ASN A 280 -12.81 2.08 -29.87
N ASP A 281 -11.57 2.27 -29.44
CA ASP A 281 -10.40 1.58 -29.98
C ASP A 281 -10.45 0.06 -29.77
N ILE A 282 -11.02 -0.41 -28.66
CA ILE A 282 -11.26 -1.84 -28.43
C ILE A 282 -12.36 -2.35 -29.38
N LEU A 283 -13.47 -1.62 -29.52
CA LEU A 283 -14.56 -2.03 -30.40
C LEU A 283 -14.20 -2.02 -31.89
N LEU A 284 -13.20 -1.25 -32.31
CA LEU A 284 -12.68 -1.26 -33.68
C LEU A 284 -11.87 -2.53 -33.97
N ASP A 285 -11.09 -3.01 -33.00
CA ASP A 285 -10.21 -4.17 -33.17
C ASP A 285 -10.91 -5.52 -32.93
N TYR A 286 -12.00 -5.52 -32.14
CA TYR A 286 -12.68 -6.72 -31.66
C TYR A 286 -14.19 -6.66 -31.93
N LYS A 287 -14.58 -7.12 -33.13
CA LYS A 287 -15.97 -7.11 -33.60
C LYS A 287 -16.91 -7.93 -32.73
N ASP A 288 -16.44 -9.02 -32.15
CA ASP A 288 -17.24 -9.88 -31.27
C ASP A 288 -17.70 -9.17 -30.00
N ILE A 289 -16.85 -8.32 -29.44
CA ILE A 289 -17.21 -7.47 -28.29
C ILE A 289 -18.20 -6.38 -28.72
N ARG A 290 -18.01 -5.80 -29.91
CA ARG A 290 -18.95 -4.82 -30.50
C ARG A 290 -20.34 -5.41 -30.69
N ASP A 291 -20.45 -6.57 -31.35
CA ASP A 291 -21.75 -7.19 -31.62
C ASP A 291 -22.50 -7.49 -30.31
N ARG A 292 -21.78 -7.95 -29.26
CA ARG A 292 -22.37 -8.15 -27.93
C ARG A 292 -22.82 -6.86 -27.27
N ILE A 293 -22.04 -5.79 -27.38
CA ILE A 293 -22.40 -4.53 -26.72
C ILE A 293 -23.57 -3.85 -27.41
N ASP A 294 -23.70 -3.99 -28.72
CA ASP A 294 -24.84 -3.49 -29.48
C ASP A 294 -26.14 -4.19 -29.03
N LEU A 295 -26.11 -5.52 -28.82
CA LEU A 295 -27.25 -6.26 -28.26
C LEU A 295 -27.64 -5.77 -26.87
N ILE A 296 -26.66 -5.58 -25.97
CA ILE A 296 -26.90 -5.10 -24.61
C ILE A 296 -27.42 -3.66 -24.63
N TYR A 297 -26.90 -2.83 -25.53
CA TYR A 297 -27.34 -1.46 -25.74
C TYR A 297 -28.82 -1.41 -26.14
N GLU A 298 -29.24 -2.22 -27.11
CA GLU A 298 -30.65 -2.28 -27.53
C GLU A 298 -31.57 -2.70 -26.37
N GLU A 299 -31.18 -3.73 -25.62
CA GLU A 299 -31.94 -4.20 -24.46
C GLU A 299 -32.07 -3.10 -23.39
N ARG A 300 -30.96 -2.46 -22.99
CA ARG A 300 -30.96 -1.44 -21.94
C ARG A 300 -31.65 -0.15 -22.39
N MET A 301 -31.47 0.26 -23.64
CA MET A 301 -32.14 1.45 -24.17
C MET A 301 -33.65 1.27 -24.24
N SER A 302 -34.14 0.05 -24.49
CA SER A 302 -35.58 -0.25 -24.44
C SER A 302 -36.16 -0.06 -23.04
N LYS A 303 -35.47 -0.54 -22.00
CA LYS A 303 -35.86 -0.38 -20.58
C LYS A 303 -35.88 1.09 -20.16
N ILE A 304 -34.81 1.83 -20.50
CA ILE A 304 -34.70 3.26 -20.19
C ILE A 304 -35.86 4.06 -20.79
N ARG A 305 -36.27 3.76 -22.03
CA ARG A 305 -37.40 4.46 -22.67
C ARG A 305 -38.70 4.25 -21.90
N VAL A 306 -38.96 3.01 -21.47
CA VAL A 306 -40.12 2.69 -20.64
C VAL A 306 -40.07 3.45 -19.31
N GLU A 307 -38.93 3.46 -18.64
CA GLU A 307 -38.71 4.17 -17.37
C GLU A 307 -38.80 5.70 -17.50
N GLN A 308 -38.45 6.25 -18.66
CA GLN A 308 -38.58 7.68 -18.98
C GLN A 308 -39.96 8.05 -19.54
N GLY A 309 -40.89 7.10 -19.70
CA GLY A 309 -42.23 7.35 -20.25
C GLY A 309 -42.25 7.68 -21.74
N LEU A 310 -41.20 7.33 -22.48
CA LEU A 310 -41.10 7.49 -23.93
C LEU A 310 -41.66 6.24 -24.65
N PRO A 311 -42.39 6.39 -25.78
CA PRO A 311 -42.91 5.24 -26.51
C PRO A 311 -41.77 4.34 -27.04
N ALA A 312 -41.94 3.02 -26.91
CA ALA A 312 -41.02 2.04 -27.49
C ALA A 312 -40.96 2.21 -29.01
N ARG A 313 -39.77 2.11 -29.61
CA ARG A 313 -39.65 2.16 -31.08
C ARG A 313 -40.34 0.92 -31.63
N THR A 314 -41.37 1.08 -32.45
CA THR A 314 -41.75 0.04 -33.41
C THR A 314 -40.52 -0.22 -34.26
N THR A 315 -39.92 -1.40 -34.14
CA THR A 315 -38.79 -1.81 -34.96
C THR A 315 -39.21 -1.74 -36.42
N LEU A 316 -38.59 -0.84 -37.18
CA LEU A 316 -38.71 -0.71 -38.65
C LEU A 316 -38.08 -1.90 -39.40
N VAL A 317 -38.13 -3.10 -38.81
CA VAL A 317 -37.63 -4.34 -39.42
C VAL A 317 -38.78 -5.19 -39.96
N GLN A 318 -40.03 -4.94 -39.57
CA GLN A 318 -41.20 -5.64 -40.12
C GLN A 318 -41.86 -4.96 -41.34
N SER A 319 -41.59 -3.68 -41.62
CA SER A 319 -42.23 -2.99 -42.75
C SER A 319 -41.57 -3.25 -44.12
N ASN A 320 -40.35 -3.77 -44.16
CA ASN A 320 -39.63 -4.03 -45.43
C ASN A 320 -39.79 -5.45 -45.99
N PHE A 321 -40.47 -6.35 -45.27
CA PHE A 321 -40.79 -7.69 -45.80
C PHE A 321 -42.15 -7.77 -46.50
N GLN A 322 -43.02 -6.78 -46.29
CA GLN A 322 -44.37 -6.76 -46.86
C GLN A 322 -44.45 -6.01 -48.19
N SER A 323 -43.48 -5.15 -48.51
CA SER A 323 -43.36 -4.47 -49.82
C SER A 323 -42.58 -5.26 -50.88
N LEU A 324 -42.21 -6.52 -50.60
CA LEU A 324 -41.58 -7.45 -51.54
C LEU A 324 -42.51 -8.64 -51.90
N LEU A 325 -43.75 -8.63 -51.40
CA LEU A 325 -44.78 -9.64 -51.65
C LEU A 325 -46.14 -9.04 -52.07
N GLU A 326 -46.12 -7.82 -52.62
CA GLU A 326 -47.21 -7.23 -53.42
C GLU A 326 -46.65 -6.77 -54.77
#